data_AF-A0A2Z6E5A5-F1
#
_entry.id   AF-A0A2Z6E5A5-F1
#
_cell.length_a   1.000
_cell.length_b   1.000
_cell.length_c   1.000
_cell.angle_alpha   90.00
_cell.angle_beta   90.00
_cell.angle_gamma   90.00
#
_symmetry.space_group_name_H-M   'P 1'
#
loop_
_entity.id
_entity.type
_entity.pdbx_description
1 polymer ?
#
loop_
_entity_poly.entity_id
_entity_poly.type
_entity_poly.pdbx_seq_one_letter_code
_entity_poly.pdbx_strand_id
1 'polypeptide(L)'
;MASAFRTFADADTLTDAFIDHQRRFARPAYLSIDKDVFSIDVAHTNWDQGVLQPKHARSLIGALDAGLIGSDITGEVSSYRYRRRWKRILAAIDAQPPVDECALSAWQARQFELDLELLDAMADLYTNAST
;
A
#
# COMPACT_ATOMS: atom_id res chain seq x y z
N MET A 1 -5.38 12.02 -22.36
CA MET A 1 -5.30 10.95 -21.36
C MET A 1 -3.84 10.67 -20.95
N ALA A 2 -2.89 10.61 -21.88
CA ALA A 2 -1.46 10.37 -21.56
C ALA A 2 -0.73 11.49 -20.78
N SER A 3 -1.29 12.69 -20.64
CA SER A 3 -0.65 13.80 -19.90
C SER A 3 -0.97 13.84 -18.41
N ALA A 4 -1.92 13.02 -17.94
CA ALA A 4 -2.38 13.01 -16.54
C ALA A 4 -1.66 11.95 -15.69
N PHE A 5 -0.95 11.01 -16.33
CA PHE A 5 -0.26 9.91 -15.68
C PHE A 5 1.19 9.87 -16.13
N ARG A 6 2.11 9.69 -15.17
CA ARG A 6 3.52 9.44 -15.46
C ARG A 6 3.79 7.95 -15.23
N THR A 7 4.27 7.29 -16.25
CA THR A 7 4.73 5.90 -16.17
C THR A 7 6.24 5.89 -16.02
N PHE A 8 6.74 4.97 -15.20
CA PHE A 8 8.17 4.78 -14.98
C PHE A 8 8.55 3.36 -15.39
N ALA A 9 9.82 3.15 -15.76
CA ALA A 9 10.31 1.85 -16.20
C ALA A 9 10.30 0.82 -15.07
N ASP A 10 10.54 1.27 -13.83
CA ASP A 10 10.63 0.43 -12.64
C ASP A 10 10.29 1.22 -11.36
N ALA A 11 10.17 0.49 -10.25
CA ALA A 11 9.83 1.04 -8.94
C ALA A 11 10.90 1.98 -8.39
N ASP A 12 12.18 1.73 -8.68
CA ASP A 12 13.28 2.57 -8.23
C ASP A 12 13.19 3.95 -8.90
N THR A 13 13.01 3.99 -10.22
CA THR A 13 12.83 5.23 -11.00
C THR A 13 11.59 6.02 -10.57
N LEU A 14 10.48 5.33 -10.26
CA LEU A 14 9.28 5.96 -9.70
C LEU A 14 9.59 6.60 -8.35
N THR A 15 10.29 5.87 -7.48
CA THR A 15 10.63 6.30 -6.13
C THR A 15 11.52 7.55 -6.17
N ASP A 16 12.55 7.55 -7.00
CA ASP A 16 13.44 8.71 -7.21
C ASP A 16 12.66 9.93 -7.70
N ALA A 17 11.80 9.75 -8.71
CA ALA A 17 10.99 10.84 -9.25
C ALA A 17 10.00 11.40 -8.22
N PHE A 18 9.45 10.56 -7.35
CA PHE A 18 8.58 10.98 -6.25
C PHE A 18 9.36 11.78 -5.21
N ILE A 19 10.52 11.29 -4.77
CA ILE A 19 11.39 11.98 -3.81
C ILE A 19 11.77 13.36 -4.33
N ASP A 20 12.19 13.45 -5.59
CA ASP A 20 12.55 14.71 -6.23
C ASP A 20 11.36 15.69 -6.32
N HIS A 21 10.16 15.17 -6.52
CA HIS A 21 8.95 15.98 -6.50
C HIS A 21 8.67 16.53 -5.10
N GLN A 22 8.72 15.68 -4.07
CA GLN A 22 8.44 16.10 -2.69
C GLN A 22 9.46 17.12 -2.17
N ARG A 23 10.75 16.97 -2.52
CA ARG A 23 11.77 17.97 -2.18
C ARG A 23 11.50 19.37 -2.74
N ARG A 24 10.85 19.46 -3.90
CA ARG A 24 10.54 20.75 -4.55
C ARG A 24 9.23 21.35 -4.07
N PHE A 25 8.29 20.51 -3.63
CA PHE A 25 6.92 20.89 -3.31
C PHE A 25 6.47 20.29 -1.98
N ALA A 26 7.32 20.43 -0.96
CA ALA A 26 7.07 19.89 0.37
C ALA A 26 5.79 20.50 0.97
N ARG A 27 4.86 19.61 1.38
CA ARG A 27 3.58 19.97 2.00
C ARG A 27 3.18 18.87 2.98
N PRO A 28 2.53 19.20 4.10
CA PRO A 28 1.93 18.20 4.96
C PRO A 28 0.99 17.30 4.15
N ALA A 29 1.09 15.99 4.35
CA ALA A 29 0.43 15.00 3.51
C ALA A 29 -0.50 14.10 4.33
N TYR A 30 -1.57 13.64 3.67
CA TYR A 30 -2.30 12.46 4.11
C TYR A 30 -1.78 11.26 3.32
N LEU A 31 -1.39 10.19 4.01
CA LEU A 31 -0.81 9.01 3.40
C LEU A 31 -1.79 7.83 3.45
N SER A 32 -2.34 7.44 2.30
CA SER A 32 -3.11 6.20 2.17
C SER A 32 -2.24 5.16 1.48
N ILE A 33 -2.11 3.98 2.10
CA ILE A 33 -1.40 2.84 1.54
C ILE A 33 -2.41 1.70 1.33
N ASP A 34 -2.66 1.35 0.07
CA ASP A 34 -3.21 0.03 -0.26
C ASP A 34 -2.05 -0.96 -0.41
N LYS A 35 -2.13 -2.13 0.23
CA LYS A 35 -1.04 -3.11 0.22
C LYS A 35 -0.86 -3.80 -1.14
N ASP A 36 -1.82 -3.66 -2.04
CA ASP A 36 -1.69 -4.20 -3.40
C ASP A 36 -0.58 -3.51 -4.21
N VAL A 37 -0.06 -2.36 -3.78
CA VAL A 37 1.09 -1.70 -4.41
C VAL A 37 2.39 -2.51 -4.30
N PHE A 38 2.47 -3.40 -3.30
CA PHE A 38 3.65 -4.23 -3.03
C PHE A 38 3.68 -5.48 -3.91
N SER A 39 4.88 -6.04 -4.10
CA SER A 39 5.02 -7.34 -4.74
C SER A 39 4.35 -8.44 -3.92
N ILE A 40 3.97 -9.53 -4.59
CA ILE A 40 3.38 -10.72 -3.95
C ILE A 40 4.26 -11.31 -2.82
N ASP A 41 5.58 -11.19 -2.93
CA ASP A 41 6.52 -11.69 -1.91
C ASP A 41 6.50 -10.87 -0.60
N VAL A 42 5.93 -9.67 -0.64
CA VAL A 42 5.90 -8.72 0.48
C VAL A 42 4.55 -8.76 1.18
N ALA A 43 3.47 -8.68 0.41
CA ALA A 43 2.10 -8.82 0.90
C ALA A 43 1.32 -9.67 -0.10
N HIS A 44 0.44 -10.51 0.41
CA HIS A 44 -0.61 -11.15 -0.40
C HIS A 44 -1.90 -10.39 -0.16
N THR A 45 -2.59 -9.96 -1.21
CA THR A 45 -3.90 -9.30 -1.10
C THR A 45 -4.93 -10.04 -1.96
N ASN A 46 -6.18 -9.58 -1.95
CA ASN A 46 -7.23 -10.09 -2.84
C ASN A 46 -7.16 -9.51 -4.27
N TRP A 47 -6.22 -8.60 -4.55
CA TRP A 47 -6.13 -7.82 -5.78
C TRP A 47 -4.83 -8.09 -6.55
N ASP A 48 -4.74 -7.49 -7.74
CA ASP A 48 -3.54 -7.55 -8.57
C ASP A 48 -2.36 -6.87 -7.86
N GLN A 49 -1.26 -7.61 -7.70
CA GLN A 49 -0.09 -7.11 -6.99
C GLN A 49 0.76 -6.19 -7.87
N GLY A 50 1.27 -5.15 -7.23
CA GLY A 50 2.28 -4.26 -7.74
C GLY A 50 3.68 -4.86 -7.58
N VAL A 51 4.66 -3.97 -7.48
CA VAL A 51 6.08 -4.35 -7.51
C VAL A 51 6.90 -3.66 -6.42
N LEU A 52 6.26 -2.85 -5.57
CA LEU A 52 6.98 -2.18 -4.50
C LEU A 52 7.53 -3.18 -3.48
N GLN A 53 8.65 -2.79 -2.88
CA GLN A 53 9.37 -3.53 -1.86
C GLN A 53 9.40 -2.66 -0.60
N PRO A 54 9.67 -3.23 0.60
CA PRO A 54 9.73 -2.45 1.83
C PRO A 54 10.72 -1.26 1.73
N LYS A 55 11.82 -1.42 1.00
CA LYS A 55 12.76 -0.32 0.72
C LYS A 55 12.10 0.87 0.03
N HIS A 56 11.25 0.63 -0.97
CA HIS A 56 10.59 1.68 -1.72
C HIS A 56 9.60 2.42 -0.82
N ALA A 57 8.78 1.69 -0.05
CA ALA A 57 7.84 2.32 0.88
C ALA A 57 8.55 3.19 1.93
N ARG A 58 9.63 2.71 2.54
CA ARG A 58 10.43 3.51 3.49
C ARG A 58 10.98 4.78 2.86
N SER A 59 11.49 4.70 1.63
CA SER A 59 11.99 5.86 0.89
C SER A 59 10.88 6.86 0.52
N LEU A 60 9.71 6.36 0.11
CA LEU A 60 8.54 7.20 -0.21
C LEU A 60 7.99 7.90 1.04
N ILE A 61 7.85 7.17 2.15
CA ILE A 61 7.41 7.72 3.44
C ILE A 61 8.40 8.77 3.94
N GLY A 62 9.70 8.45 3.92
CA GLY A 62 10.75 9.39 4.35
C GLY A 62 10.85 10.66 3.51
N ALA A 63 10.29 10.68 2.29
CA ALA A 63 10.21 11.87 1.46
C ALA A 63 9.08 12.83 1.86
N LEU A 64 8.20 12.44 2.77
CA LEU A 64 7.11 13.26 3.32
C LEU A 64 7.60 14.09 4.52
N ASP A 65 8.72 14.79 4.33
CA ASP A 65 9.45 15.53 5.38
C ASP A 65 8.67 16.70 5.99
N ALA A 66 7.73 17.29 5.23
CA ALA A 66 6.80 18.30 5.70
C ALA A 66 5.72 17.75 6.68
N GLY A 67 5.76 16.45 7.00
CA GLY A 67 4.95 15.81 8.02
C GLY A 67 3.66 15.19 7.52
N LEU A 68 3.09 14.32 8.37
CA LEU A 68 1.81 13.64 8.11
C LEU A 68 0.69 14.27 8.93
N ILE A 69 -0.43 14.59 8.28
CA ILE A 69 -1.67 15.03 8.95
C ILE A 69 -2.62 13.86 9.25
N GLY A 70 -2.30 12.68 8.73
CA GLY A 70 -3.04 11.43 8.93
C GLY A 70 -2.56 10.34 7.97
N SER A 71 -2.88 9.09 8.28
CA SER A 71 -2.66 7.97 7.38
C SER A 71 -3.71 6.88 7.53
N ASP A 72 -3.79 6.02 6.52
CA ASP A 72 -4.45 4.73 6.58
C ASP A 72 -3.57 3.67 5.90
N ILE A 73 -3.65 2.44 6.40
CA ILE A 73 -3.04 1.26 5.76
C ILE A 73 -4.18 0.26 5.55
N THR A 74 -4.37 -0.17 4.31
CA THR A 74 -5.48 -1.01 3.86
C THR A 74 -4.97 -2.19 3.03
N GLY A 75 -5.83 -2.95 2.37
CA GLY A 75 -5.43 -4.09 1.53
C GLY A 75 -5.18 -5.41 2.27
N GLU A 76 -5.74 -5.60 3.46
CA GLU A 76 -5.72 -6.89 4.16
C GLU A 76 -6.31 -8.00 3.30
N VAL A 77 -5.63 -9.16 3.27
CA VAL A 77 -6.21 -10.34 2.66
C VAL A 77 -7.38 -10.84 3.50
N SER A 78 -8.47 -11.13 2.81
CA SER A 78 -9.69 -11.61 3.44
C SER A 78 -10.30 -12.76 2.64
N SER A 79 -11.03 -13.61 3.36
CA SER A 79 -11.89 -14.63 2.76
C SER A 79 -13.30 -14.40 3.27
N TYR A 80 -14.19 -13.97 2.38
CA TYR A 80 -15.60 -13.74 2.72
C TYR A 80 -16.56 -14.48 1.81
N ARG A 81 -17.44 -15.28 2.43
CA ARG A 81 -18.48 -16.01 1.70
C ARG A 81 -19.81 -15.28 1.73
N TYR A 82 -20.15 -14.62 0.62
CA TYR A 82 -21.42 -13.92 0.49
C TYR A 82 -22.64 -14.85 0.58
N ARG A 83 -23.61 -14.50 1.44
CA ARG A 83 -24.88 -15.24 1.61
C ARG A 83 -25.77 -15.17 0.36
N ARG A 84 -25.82 -14.03 -0.31
CA ARG A 84 -26.70 -13.79 -1.48
C ARG A 84 -26.04 -14.30 -2.77
N ARG A 85 -26.79 -15.02 -3.60
CA ARG A 85 -26.32 -15.61 -4.87
C ARG A 85 -25.72 -14.56 -5.81
N TRP A 86 -26.38 -13.43 -5.99
CA TRP A 86 -25.90 -12.36 -6.87
C TRP A 86 -24.58 -11.73 -6.39
N LYS A 87 -24.34 -11.64 -5.08
CA LYS A 87 -23.06 -11.17 -4.53
C LYS A 87 -21.94 -12.19 -4.78
N ARG A 88 -22.24 -13.48 -4.79
CA ARG A 88 -21.27 -14.52 -5.19
C ARG A 88 -20.92 -14.44 -6.68
N ILE A 89 -21.91 -14.12 -7.52
CA ILE A 89 -21.66 -13.89 -8.96
C ILE A 89 -20.78 -12.64 -9.13
N LEU A 90 -21.08 -11.54 -8.44
CA LEU A 90 -20.29 -10.32 -8.50
C LEU A 90 -18.82 -10.57 -8.07
N ALA A 91 -18.62 -11.20 -6.91
CA ALA A 91 -17.27 -11.51 -6.42
C ALA A 91 -16.48 -12.45 -7.37
N ALA A 92 -17.18 -13.35 -8.07
CA ALA A 92 -16.55 -14.21 -9.07
C ALA A 92 -16.09 -13.45 -10.33
N ILE A 93 -16.73 -12.32 -10.66
CA ILE A 93 -16.30 -11.43 -11.75
C ILE A 93 -15.01 -10.71 -11.37
N ASP A 94 -14.85 -10.35 -10.09
CA ASP A 94 -13.64 -9.73 -9.54
C ASP A 94 -12.45 -10.71 -9.44
N ALA A 95 -12.60 -11.94 -9.96
CA ALA A 95 -11.59 -12.99 -10.00
C ALA A 95 -10.96 -13.36 -8.65
N GLN A 96 -11.63 -13.07 -7.52
CA GLN A 96 -11.12 -13.36 -6.18
C GLN A 96 -11.14 -14.88 -5.93
N PRO A 97 -9.97 -15.57 -5.98
CA PRO A 97 -9.95 -17.00 -5.80
C PRO A 97 -10.23 -17.35 -4.33
N PRO A 98 -10.79 -18.53 -4.03
CA PRO A 98 -10.85 -19.02 -2.66
C PRO A 98 -9.44 -19.08 -2.07
N VAL A 99 -9.27 -18.44 -0.92
CA VAL A 99 -8.02 -18.49 -0.16
C VAL A 99 -8.09 -19.65 0.84
N ASP A 100 -7.04 -20.48 0.86
CA ASP A 100 -6.87 -21.53 1.86
C ASP A 100 -6.76 -20.93 3.27
N GLU A 101 -7.47 -21.49 4.26
CA GLU A 101 -7.56 -20.91 5.60
C GLU A 101 -6.21 -20.89 6.35
N CYS A 102 -5.37 -21.91 6.14
CA CYS A 102 -4.04 -21.94 6.73
C CYS A 102 -3.12 -20.90 6.07
N ALA A 103 -3.17 -20.77 4.74
CA ALA A 103 -2.45 -19.72 4.02
C ALA A 103 -2.93 -18.31 4.43
N LEU A 104 -4.24 -18.11 4.59
CA LEU A 104 -4.84 -16.84 4.99
C LEU A 104 -4.24 -16.34 6.30
N SER A 105 -4.17 -17.21 7.31
CA SER A 105 -3.67 -16.83 8.64
C SER A 105 -2.18 -16.46 8.59
N ALA A 106 -1.38 -17.19 7.80
CA ALA A 106 0.04 -16.89 7.62
C ALA A 106 0.26 -15.56 6.88
N TRP A 107 -0.54 -15.30 5.85
CA TRP A 107 -0.48 -14.04 5.09
C TRP A 107 -0.89 -12.85 5.94
N GLN A 108 -1.96 -12.97 6.75
CA GLN A 108 -2.38 -11.92 7.67
C GLN A 108 -1.32 -11.63 8.75
N ALA A 109 -0.66 -12.66 9.28
CA ALA A 109 0.45 -12.46 10.20
C ALA A 109 1.60 -11.68 9.54
N ARG A 110 1.92 -11.99 8.28
CA ARG A 110 2.94 -11.25 7.52
C ARG A 110 2.51 -9.81 7.19
N GLN A 111 1.24 -9.59 6.87
CA GLN A 111 0.70 -8.24 6.65
C GLN A 111 0.72 -7.41 7.93
N PHE A 112 0.43 -8.00 9.09
CA PHE A 112 0.54 -7.34 10.38
C PHE A 112 1.99 -6.92 10.70
N GLU A 113 2.98 -7.76 10.39
CA GLU A 113 4.39 -7.37 10.51
C GLU A 113 4.73 -6.18 9.60
N LEU A 114 4.25 -6.19 8.35
CA LEU A 114 4.42 -5.07 7.43
C LEU A 114 3.74 -3.79 7.95
N ASP A 115 2.55 -3.89 8.54
CA ASP A 115 1.87 -2.75 9.15
C ASP A 115 2.71 -2.11 10.24
N LEU A 116 3.32 -2.93 11.12
CA LEU A 116 4.20 -2.42 12.16
C LEU A 116 5.43 -1.73 11.56
N GLU A 117 6.04 -2.29 10.51
CA GLU A 117 7.17 -1.65 9.81
C GLU A 117 6.78 -0.31 9.16
N LEU A 118 5.58 -0.22 8.57
CA LEU A 118 5.07 1.00 7.94
C LEU A 118 4.72 2.05 8.98
N LEU A 119 4.08 1.67 10.09
CA LEU A 119 3.78 2.56 11.21
C LEU A 119 5.05 3.12 11.84
N ASP A 120 6.08 2.28 12.03
CA ASP A 120 7.39 2.70 12.53
C ASP A 120 8.03 3.74 11.59
N ALA A 121 7.99 3.50 10.28
CA ALA A 121 8.51 4.46 9.29
C ALA A 121 7.76 5.80 9.28
N MET A 122 6.48 5.82 9.68
CA MET A 122 5.67 7.04 9.76
C MET A 122 5.79 7.78 11.10
N ALA A 123 6.25 7.11 12.16
CA ALA A 123 6.11 7.59 13.54
C ALA A 123 6.70 9.00 13.74
N ASP A 124 7.90 9.25 13.24
CA ASP A 124 8.60 10.52 13.40
C ASP A 124 7.96 11.67 12.59
N LEU A 125 7.18 11.35 11.54
CA LEU A 125 6.58 12.33 10.64
C LEU A 125 5.31 12.97 11.21
N TYR A 126 4.66 12.32 12.17
CA TYR A 126 3.49 12.89 12.86
C TYR A 126 3.87 14.03 13.81
N THR A 127 5.09 14.00 14.36
CA THR A 127 5.56 15.00 15.34
C THR A 127 5.92 16.32 14.66
N ASN A 128 6.36 16.27 13.39
CA ASN A 128 6.81 17.44 12.62
C ASN A 128 5.66 18.30 12.07
N ALA A 129 4.43 17.80 12.05
CA ALA A 129 3.27 18.51 11.50
C ALA A 129 2.65 19.56 12.46
N SER A 130 3.15 19.67 13.70
CA SER A 130 2.56 20.49 14.78
C SER A 130 3.26 21.84 15.03
N THR A 131 4.16 22.27 14.14
CA THR A 131 4.83 23.59 14.17
C THR A 131 4.49 24.42 12.94
#